data_AF-A0A3D1H6A2-F1
#
_entry.id   AF-A0A3D1H6A2-F1
#
_cell.length_a   1.000
_cell.length_b   1.000
_cell.length_c   1.000
_cell.angle_alpha   90.00
_cell.angle_beta   90.00
_cell.angle_gamma   90.00
#
_symmetry.space_group_name_H-M   'P 1'
#
loop_
_entity.id
_entity.type
_entity.pdbx_description
1 polymer ?
#
loop_
_entity_poly.entity_id
_entity_poly.type
_entity_poly.pdbx_seq_one_letter_code
_entity_poly.pdbx_strand_id
1 'polypeptide(L)'
;KVYRVVLAILNKEQRGYLTPDQFNRLGRQAQLDLFEKSFYDYNRAVIKGDRVGSSSEYGDIAGHIQEKIDVFAKSATLTFTTGVAAEPADLYRTILLTINGDTEVELVKKTELAYLNSSKLTAPTAQYPVYYSEGENIKIFPISIASANIDYIKSPADPIWGYTSSGGAYTYSAGSSTDFELHPSEETLLVTKILAYAGVVLKDPTVIQVAAQEEANKFTKENS
;
A
#
# COMPACT_ATOMS: atom_id res chain seq x y z
N LYS A 1 7.34 10.20 -16.89
CA LYS A 1 7.72 9.24 -17.98
C LYS A 1 6.53 8.39 -18.42
N VAL A 2 5.93 7.62 -17.51
CA VAL A 2 4.76 6.74 -17.74
C VAL A 2 3.61 7.41 -18.51
N TYR A 3 3.20 8.62 -18.11
CA TYR A 3 2.14 9.40 -18.80
C TYR A 3 2.38 9.57 -20.31
N ARG A 4 3.59 9.96 -20.71
CA ARG A 4 3.94 10.19 -22.12
C ARG A 4 3.89 8.89 -22.93
N VAL A 5 4.33 7.78 -22.34
CA VAL A 5 4.28 6.45 -22.98
C VAL A 5 2.83 6.01 -23.21
N VAL A 6 1.98 6.16 -22.19
CA VAL A 6 0.55 5.83 -22.28
C VAL A 6 -0.14 6.65 -23.38
N LEU A 7 0.05 7.97 -23.40
CA LEU A 7 -0.53 8.83 -24.43
C LEU A 7 -0.03 8.50 -25.83
N ALA A 8 1.27 8.23 -26.00
CA ALA A 8 1.83 7.88 -27.31
C ALA A 8 1.20 6.61 -27.89
N ILE A 9 0.92 5.61 -27.04
CA ILE A 9 0.27 4.37 -27.45
C ILE A 9 -1.21 4.60 -27.78
N LEU A 10 -1.95 5.33 -26.93
CA LEU A 10 -3.37 5.63 -27.17
C LEU A 10 -3.59 6.42 -28.48
N ASN A 11 -2.73 7.41 -28.75
CA ASN A 11 -2.78 8.21 -29.97
C ASN A 11 -2.49 7.35 -31.22
N LYS A 12 -1.50 6.44 -31.15
CA LYS A 12 -1.17 5.54 -32.26
C LYS A 12 -2.36 4.62 -32.62
N GLU A 13 -3.14 4.22 -31.64
CA GLU A 13 -4.29 3.33 -31.80
C GLU A 13 -5.60 4.07 -32.16
N GLN A 14 -5.57 5.40 -32.31
CA GLN A 14 -6.76 6.25 -32.54
C GLN A 14 -7.89 6.05 -31.50
N ARG A 15 -7.55 5.70 -30.26
CA ARG A 15 -8.54 5.32 -29.22
C ARG A 15 -9.19 6.50 -28.48
N GLY A 16 -8.91 7.72 -28.90
CA GLY A 16 -9.37 8.94 -28.24
C GLY A 16 -8.33 9.55 -27.30
N TYR A 17 -8.77 10.52 -26.51
CA TYR A 17 -7.93 11.35 -25.66
C TYR A 17 -8.12 11.05 -24.17
N LEU A 18 -7.03 10.91 -23.43
CA LEU A 18 -7.04 10.71 -21.98
C LEU A 18 -6.58 12.00 -21.30
N THR A 19 -7.46 12.62 -20.52
CA THR A 19 -7.09 13.81 -19.72
C THR A 19 -6.09 13.44 -18.62
N PRO A 20 -5.25 14.38 -18.16
CA PRO A 20 -4.39 14.18 -16.99
C PRO A 20 -5.12 13.63 -15.76
N ASP A 21 -6.32 14.15 -15.46
CA ASP A 21 -7.07 13.73 -14.27
C ASP A 21 -7.58 12.29 -14.40
N GLN A 22 -8.06 11.91 -15.59
CA GLN A 22 -8.41 10.52 -15.87
C GLN A 22 -7.18 9.63 -15.76
N PHE A 23 -6.03 10.06 -16.29
CA PHE A 23 -4.79 9.31 -16.14
C PHE A 23 -4.40 9.13 -14.67
N ASN A 24 -4.49 10.16 -13.83
CA ASN A 24 -4.15 10.08 -12.41
C ASN A 24 -5.04 9.06 -11.69
N ARG A 25 -6.36 9.07 -11.95
CA ARG A 25 -7.30 8.07 -11.38
C ARG A 25 -6.96 6.65 -11.81
N LEU A 26 -6.71 6.42 -13.11
CA LEU A 26 -6.36 5.09 -13.63
C LEU A 26 -4.97 4.64 -13.18
N GLY A 27 -4.03 5.57 -13.08
CA GLY A 27 -2.68 5.36 -12.55
C GLY A 27 -2.72 4.90 -11.10
N ARG A 28 -3.46 5.61 -10.25
CA ARG A 28 -3.70 5.21 -8.85
C ARG A 28 -4.26 3.80 -8.76
N GLN A 29 -5.32 3.50 -9.52
CA GLN A 29 -5.93 2.17 -9.53
C GLN A 29 -4.93 1.08 -9.96
N ALA A 30 -4.13 1.34 -10.99
CA ALA A 30 -3.14 0.39 -11.51
C ALA A 30 -2.01 0.12 -10.51
N GLN A 31 -1.55 1.16 -9.80
CA GLN A 31 -0.55 1.04 -8.75
C GLN A 31 -1.08 0.20 -7.58
N LEU A 32 -2.28 0.51 -7.08
CA LEU A 32 -2.91 -0.23 -5.98
C LEU A 32 -3.12 -1.71 -6.36
N ASP A 33 -3.57 -2.00 -7.58
CA ASP A 33 -3.77 -3.37 -8.04
C ASP A 33 -2.44 -4.15 -8.15
N LEU A 34 -1.34 -3.51 -8.57
CA LEU A 34 -0.02 -4.14 -8.55
C LEU A 34 0.48 -4.39 -7.13
N PHE A 35 0.29 -3.41 -6.25
CA PHE A 35 0.65 -3.50 -4.83
C PHE A 35 -0.06 -4.69 -4.16
N GLU A 36 -1.40 -4.77 -4.26
CA GLU A 36 -2.19 -5.88 -3.70
C GLU A 36 -1.79 -7.24 -4.30
N LYS A 37 -1.60 -7.29 -5.63
CA LYS A 37 -1.20 -8.51 -6.33
C LYS A 37 0.17 -9.01 -5.88
N SER A 38 1.09 -8.13 -5.48
CA SER A 38 2.42 -8.52 -5.04
C SER A 38 2.37 -9.42 -3.78
N PHE A 39 1.54 -9.10 -2.79
CA PHE A 39 1.35 -9.93 -1.60
C PHE A 39 0.71 -11.28 -1.91
N TYR A 40 -0.28 -11.30 -2.80
CA TYR A 40 -0.89 -12.54 -3.25
C TYR A 40 0.11 -13.45 -3.97
N ASP A 41 0.88 -12.88 -4.90
CA ASP A 41 1.90 -13.63 -5.65
C ASP A 41 3.03 -14.11 -4.72
N TYR A 42 3.43 -13.31 -3.73
CA TYR A 42 4.42 -13.69 -2.72
C TYR A 42 3.96 -14.92 -1.94
N ASN A 43 2.76 -14.87 -1.36
CA ASN A 43 2.20 -16.00 -0.60
C ASN A 43 2.12 -17.28 -1.44
N ARG A 44 1.70 -17.17 -2.72
CA ARG A 44 1.68 -18.30 -3.64
C ARG A 44 3.08 -18.84 -3.94
N ALA A 45 4.08 -17.97 -4.09
CA ALA A 45 5.46 -18.34 -4.34
C ALA A 45 6.07 -19.08 -3.15
N VAL A 46 5.86 -18.60 -1.92
CA VAL A 46 6.29 -19.27 -0.68
C VAL A 46 5.71 -20.68 -0.60
N ILE A 47 4.38 -20.82 -0.73
CA ILE A 47 3.70 -22.13 -0.69
C ILE A 47 4.25 -23.08 -1.77
N LYS A 48 4.62 -22.58 -2.94
CA LYS A 48 5.19 -23.41 -4.02
C LYS A 48 6.65 -23.80 -3.73
N GLY A 49 7.45 -22.87 -3.22
CA GLY A 49 8.86 -23.08 -2.87
C GLY A 49 9.03 -24.15 -1.79
N ASP A 50 8.20 -24.10 -0.75
CA ASP A 50 8.20 -25.06 0.36
C ASP A 50 7.92 -26.50 -0.11
N ARG A 51 7.14 -26.66 -1.18
CA ARG A 51 6.76 -27.98 -1.71
C ARG A 51 7.80 -28.60 -2.62
N VAL A 52 8.64 -27.79 -3.25
CA VAL A 52 9.52 -28.23 -4.35
C VAL A 52 10.99 -28.30 -3.93
N GLY A 53 11.37 -27.70 -2.80
CA GLY A 53 12.78 -27.61 -2.39
C GLY A 53 13.49 -26.64 -3.32
N SER A 54 13.44 -25.35 -2.99
CA SER A 54 13.97 -24.28 -3.83
C SER A 54 15.19 -23.66 -3.18
N SER A 55 16.38 -24.11 -3.57
CA SER A 55 17.64 -23.42 -3.27
C SER A 55 18.37 -23.12 -4.57
N SER A 56 17.97 -22.03 -5.22
CA SER A 56 18.71 -21.44 -6.34
C SER A 56 18.62 -19.93 -6.17
N GLU A 57 19.76 -19.25 -6.01
CA GLU A 57 19.84 -17.80 -5.77
C GLU A 57 19.04 -17.01 -6.81
N TYR A 58 19.18 -17.34 -8.10
CA TYR A 58 18.42 -16.69 -9.18
C TYR A 58 17.01 -17.26 -9.36
N GLY A 59 16.74 -18.43 -8.80
CA GLY A 59 15.45 -19.12 -8.89
C GLY A 59 14.47 -18.79 -7.75
N ASP A 60 14.88 -17.95 -6.78
CA ASP A 60 14.02 -17.58 -5.66
C ASP A 60 12.93 -16.59 -6.06
N ILE A 61 11.82 -17.14 -6.57
CA ILE A 61 10.65 -16.36 -6.98
C ILE A 61 10.07 -15.59 -5.78
N ALA A 62 10.10 -16.15 -4.56
CA ALA A 62 9.55 -15.49 -3.39
C ALA A 62 10.42 -14.28 -3.01
N GLY A 63 11.74 -14.44 -2.99
CA GLY A 63 12.70 -13.35 -2.79
C GLY A 63 12.53 -12.22 -3.80
N HIS A 64 12.44 -12.53 -5.10
CA HIS A 64 12.22 -11.52 -6.15
C HIS A 64 10.91 -10.75 -5.99
N ILE A 65 9.87 -11.36 -5.43
CA ILE A 65 8.60 -10.67 -5.15
C ILE A 65 8.71 -9.87 -3.85
N GLN A 66 9.42 -10.39 -2.85
CA GLN A 66 9.70 -9.69 -1.60
C GLN A 66 10.42 -8.37 -1.86
N GLU A 67 11.45 -8.36 -2.72
CA GLU A 67 12.16 -7.12 -3.11
C GLU A 67 11.22 -6.05 -3.68
N LYS A 68 10.13 -6.45 -4.34
CA LYS A 68 9.12 -5.51 -4.86
C LYS A 68 8.25 -4.94 -3.75
N ILE A 69 7.91 -5.74 -2.75
CA ILE A 69 7.15 -5.33 -1.57
C ILE A 69 8.02 -4.43 -0.69
N ASP A 70 9.32 -4.72 -0.57
CA ASP A 70 10.26 -3.99 0.29
C ASP A 70 10.46 -2.53 -0.12
N VAL A 71 10.11 -2.15 -1.35
CA VAL A 71 10.04 -0.73 -1.78
C VAL A 71 9.11 0.09 -0.87
N PHE A 72 8.11 -0.56 -0.26
CA PHE A 72 7.14 0.05 0.63
C PHE A 72 7.48 -0.12 2.12
N ALA A 73 8.63 -0.72 2.46
CA ALA A 73 9.05 -0.88 3.84
C ALA A 73 9.41 0.48 4.47
N LYS A 74 8.91 0.71 5.69
CA LYS A 74 9.19 1.88 6.52
C LYS A 74 9.36 1.48 7.97
N SER A 75 10.05 2.34 8.70
CA SER A 75 10.16 2.26 10.16
C SER A 75 9.65 3.56 10.78
N ALA A 76 9.00 3.45 11.94
CA ALA A 76 8.59 4.60 12.74
C ALA A 76 8.74 4.30 14.23
N THR A 77 8.77 5.35 15.05
CA THR A 77 8.75 5.21 16.51
C THR A 77 7.35 5.52 17.03
N LEU A 78 6.75 4.54 17.70
CA LEU A 78 5.50 4.69 18.42
C LEU A 78 5.76 5.23 19.81
N THR A 79 4.94 6.19 20.24
CA THR A 79 4.94 6.72 21.61
C THR A 79 3.66 6.31 22.30
N PHE A 80 3.78 5.56 23.40
CA PHE A 80 2.64 5.01 24.13
C PHE A 80 2.25 5.88 25.31
N THR A 81 0.96 6.19 25.39
CA THR A 81 0.34 6.79 26.57
C THR A 81 -0.63 5.78 27.16
N THR A 82 -0.37 5.33 28.39
CA THR A 82 -1.19 4.30 29.07
C THR A 82 -1.36 3.02 28.23
N GLY A 83 -0.30 2.58 27.54
CA GLY A 83 -0.31 1.39 26.70
C GLY A 83 -0.99 1.55 25.33
N VAL A 84 -1.24 2.79 24.88
CA VAL A 84 -1.88 3.09 23.59
C VAL A 84 -1.00 4.02 22.75
N ALA A 85 -0.79 3.68 21.48
CA ALA A 85 -0.17 4.55 20.48
C ALA A 85 -1.02 4.56 19.20
N ALA A 86 -1.03 5.68 18.48
CA ALA A 86 -1.60 5.74 17.14
C ALA A 86 -0.69 5.00 16.15
N GLU A 87 -1.28 4.29 15.19
CA GLU A 87 -0.56 3.69 14.07
C GLU A 87 -0.06 4.79 13.11
N PRO A 88 1.02 4.55 12.34
CA PRO A 88 1.36 5.39 11.20
C PRO A 88 0.17 5.51 10.24
N ALA A 89 -0.14 6.72 9.78
CA ALA A 89 -1.34 6.98 8.97
C ALA A 89 -1.35 6.23 7.62
N ASP A 90 -0.18 5.85 7.13
CA ASP A 90 0.03 5.09 5.91
C ASP A 90 0.29 3.60 6.17
N LEU A 91 0.14 3.09 7.40
CA LEU A 91 0.36 1.68 7.71
C LEU A 91 -0.60 0.79 6.91
N TYR A 92 -0.04 -0.14 6.14
CA TYR A 92 -0.79 -1.18 5.44
C TYR A 92 -0.67 -2.53 6.15
N ARG A 93 0.55 -2.90 6.58
CA ARG A 93 0.80 -4.16 7.28
C ARG A 93 2.01 -4.03 8.21
N THR A 94 1.85 -4.43 9.47
CA THR A 94 2.98 -4.54 10.41
C THR A 94 3.88 -5.72 10.04
N ILE A 95 5.19 -5.49 10.03
CA ILE A 95 6.22 -6.52 9.86
C ILE A 95 6.72 -6.95 11.24
N LEU A 96 7.19 -5.98 12.03
CA LEU A 96 7.83 -6.22 13.31
C LEU A 96 7.57 -5.04 14.25
N LEU A 97 7.45 -5.35 15.53
CA LEU A 97 7.45 -4.34 16.59
C LEU A 97 8.57 -4.69 17.58
N THR A 98 9.45 -3.74 17.90
CA THR A 98 10.54 -3.95 18.86
C THR A 98 10.61 -2.86 19.93
N ILE A 99 11.08 -3.23 21.11
CA ILE A 99 11.45 -2.30 22.18
C ILE A 99 12.92 -2.47 22.53
N ASN A 100 13.53 -1.44 23.10
CA ASN A 100 14.92 -1.47 23.59
C ASN A 100 15.94 -1.94 22.53
N GLY A 101 15.68 -1.65 21.25
CA GLY A 101 16.50 -2.11 20.12
C GLY A 101 15.96 -3.42 19.52
N ASP A 102 16.07 -4.51 20.27
CA ASP A 102 15.96 -5.87 19.70
C ASP A 102 14.90 -6.77 20.37
N THR A 103 14.20 -6.28 21.39
CA THR A 103 13.18 -7.10 22.07
C THR A 103 11.89 -7.05 21.25
N GLU A 104 11.57 -8.14 20.57
CA GLU A 104 10.31 -8.29 19.84
C GLU A 104 9.10 -8.17 20.78
N VAL A 105 8.07 -7.48 20.30
CA VAL A 105 6.75 -7.41 20.92
C VAL A 105 5.83 -8.32 20.13
N GLU A 106 5.34 -9.37 20.77
CA GLU A 106 4.58 -10.42 20.11
C GLU A 106 3.16 -9.93 19.75
N LEU A 107 2.74 -10.15 18.51
CA LEU A 107 1.36 -9.89 18.09
C LEU A 107 0.44 -10.98 18.66
N VAL A 108 -0.55 -10.60 19.45
CA VAL A 108 -1.56 -11.50 20.01
C VAL A 108 -2.95 -11.07 19.61
N LYS A 109 -3.91 -12.01 19.63
CA LYS A 109 -5.32 -11.62 19.50
C LYS A 109 -5.80 -10.96 20.78
N LYS A 110 -6.75 -10.02 20.64
CA LYS A 110 -7.43 -9.41 21.79
C LYS A 110 -8.03 -10.44 22.75
N THR A 111 -8.53 -11.57 22.24
CA THR A 111 -9.03 -12.69 23.05
C THR A 111 -7.94 -13.45 23.80
N GLU A 112 -6.75 -13.59 23.20
CA GLU A 112 -5.61 -14.30 23.80
C GLU A 112 -5.03 -13.51 24.99
N LEU A 113 -5.10 -12.18 24.95
CA LEU A 113 -4.66 -11.34 26.07
C LEU A 113 -5.38 -11.66 27.40
N ALA A 114 -6.67 -11.96 27.36
CA ALA A 114 -7.42 -12.34 28.57
C ALA A 114 -6.90 -13.65 29.17
N TYR A 115 -6.55 -14.62 28.33
CA TYR A 115 -5.94 -15.88 28.76
C TYR A 115 -4.52 -15.66 29.28
N LEU A 116 -3.70 -14.85 28.62
CA LEU A 116 -2.33 -14.53 29.06
C LEU A 116 -2.33 -13.90 30.46
N ASN A 117 -3.25 -12.97 30.74
CA ASN A 117 -3.36 -12.30 32.03
C ASN A 117 -3.95 -13.18 33.14
N SER A 118 -4.56 -14.33 32.82
CA SER A 118 -5.15 -15.23 33.83
C SER A 118 -4.10 -15.94 34.70
N SER A 119 -2.86 -16.03 34.22
CA SER A 119 -1.74 -16.63 34.94
C SER A 119 -0.56 -15.65 35.02
N LYS A 120 0.07 -15.56 36.19
CA LYS A 120 1.26 -14.73 36.40
C LYS A 120 2.47 -15.19 35.58
N LEU A 121 2.49 -16.46 35.16
CA LEU A 121 3.60 -17.01 34.35
C LEU A 121 3.48 -16.62 32.87
N THR A 122 2.28 -16.27 32.41
CA THR A 122 1.98 -15.91 31.01
C THR A 122 1.62 -14.43 30.86
N ALA A 123 1.50 -13.69 31.96
CA ALA A 123 1.22 -12.27 31.94
C ALA A 123 2.36 -11.52 31.23
N PRO A 124 2.06 -10.60 30.29
CA PRO A 124 3.08 -9.87 29.57
C PRO A 124 4.01 -9.09 30.50
N THR A 125 5.30 -9.10 30.19
CA THR A 125 6.34 -8.38 30.93
C THR A 125 7.19 -7.56 29.98
N ALA A 126 8.08 -6.69 30.49
CA ALA A 126 9.00 -5.95 29.63
C ALA A 126 9.98 -6.86 28.86
N GLN A 127 10.17 -8.12 29.30
CA GLN A 127 11.02 -9.09 28.62
C GLN A 127 10.26 -9.95 27.61
N TYR A 128 8.94 -10.09 27.81
CA TYR A 128 8.02 -10.81 26.93
C TYR A 128 6.78 -9.93 26.69
N PRO A 129 6.94 -8.82 25.94
CA PRO A 129 5.87 -7.89 25.73
C PRO A 129 4.97 -8.36 24.59
N VAL A 130 3.70 -7.96 24.62
CA VAL A 130 2.71 -8.32 23.60
C VAL A 130 1.96 -7.09 23.14
N TYR A 131 1.45 -7.10 21.91
CA TYR A 131 0.60 -6.05 21.38
C TYR A 131 -0.57 -6.62 20.57
N TYR A 132 -1.59 -5.78 20.37
CA TYR A 132 -2.63 -6.01 19.37
C TYR A 132 -3.06 -4.68 18.75
N SER A 133 -3.53 -4.71 17.49
CA SER A 133 -4.13 -3.56 16.83
C SER A 133 -5.63 -3.44 17.13
N GLU A 134 -6.12 -2.23 17.31
CA GLU A 134 -7.52 -1.88 17.55
C GLU A 134 -7.88 -0.56 16.85
N GLY A 135 -8.56 -0.67 15.71
CA GLY A 135 -8.80 0.49 14.84
C GLY A 135 -7.46 1.04 14.34
N GLU A 136 -7.25 2.36 14.49
CA GLU A 136 -6.02 3.06 14.12
C GLU A 136 -5.00 3.13 15.28
N ASN A 137 -5.11 2.22 16.26
CA ASN A 137 -4.26 2.23 17.45
C ASN A 137 -3.60 0.88 17.68
N ILE A 138 -2.38 0.92 18.22
CA ILE A 138 -1.68 -0.22 18.80
C ILE A 138 -1.82 -0.18 20.31
N LYS A 139 -2.22 -1.31 20.90
CA LYS A 139 -2.27 -1.54 22.34
C LYS A 139 -1.10 -2.42 22.74
N ILE A 140 -0.27 -1.97 23.68
CA ILE A 140 0.93 -2.68 24.13
C ILE A 140 0.86 -3.06 25.61
N PHE A 141 1.41 -4.22 25.95
CA PHE A 141 1.49 -4.74 27.31
C PHE A 141 2.90 -5.26 27.59
N PRO A 142 3.46 -4.99 28.79
CA PRO A 142 2.87 -4.21 29.87
C PRO A 142 2.80 -2.70 29.54
N ILE A 143 1.83 -2.00 30.15
CA ILE A 143 1.58 -0.57 29.92
C ILE A 143 2.71 0.35 30.36
N SER A 144 3.75 -0.20 31.01
CA SER A 144 4.98 0.51 31.36
C SER A 144 5.88 0.80 30.16
N ILE A 145 5.65 0.16 29.02
CA ILE A 145 6.39 0.44 27.78
C ILE A 145 5.95 1.80 27.24
N ALA A 146 6.89 2.74 27.15
CA ALA A 146 6.65 4.10 26.70
C ALA A 146 6.90 4.30 25.19
N SER A 147 7.73 3.46 24.57
CA SER A 147 8.08 3.58 23.15
C SER A 147 8.39 2.22 22.53
N ALA A 148 8.04 2.04 21.27
CA ALA A 148 8.45 0.91 20.45
C ALA A 148 8.81 1.39 19.04
N ASN A 149 9.68 0.67 18.35
CA ASN A 149 9.89 0.83 16.91
C ASN A 149 8.97 -0.12 16.17
N ILE A 150 8.32 0.37 15.12
CA ILE A 150 7.49 -0.41 14.22
C ILE A 150 8.15 -0.43 12.86
N ASP A 151 8.38 -1.63 12.33
CA ASP A 151 8.65 -1.86 10.92
C ASP A 151 7.37 -2.31 10.24
N TYR A 152 7.02 -1.65 9.14
CA TYR A 152 5.74 -1.85 8.47
C TYR A 152 5.87 -1.66 6.96
N ILE A 153 4.95 -2.27 6.23
CA ILE A 153 4.68 -1.91 4.85
C ILE A 153 3.70 -0.75 4.84
N LYS A 154 4.07 0.34 4.17
CA LYS A 154 3.18 1.49 3.96
C LYS A 154 2.29 1.29 2.73
N SER A 155 1.16 1.98 2.72
CA SER A 155 0.33 2.16 1.53
C SER A 155 1.06 3.06 0.51
N PRO A 156 0.97 2.76 -0.78
CA PRO A 156 1.64 3.58 -1.79
C PRO A 156 0.96 4.95 -1.92
N ALA A 157 1.73 6.01 -2.09
CA ALA A 157 1.21 7.36 -2.29
C ALA A 157 0.50 7.48 -3.65
N ASP A 158 -0.53 8.33 -3.73
CA ASP A 158 -1.24 8.53 -4.99
C ASP A 158 -0.33 9.14 -6.05
N PRO A 159 -0.19 8.51 -7.23
CA PRO A 159 0.62 9.05 -8.31
C PRO A 159 -0.14 10.21 -8.97
N ILE A 160 0.53 11.35 -9.09
CA ILE A 160 -0.04 12.56 -9.67
C ILE A 160 0.87 13.01 -10.81
N TRP A 161 0.34 12.98 -12.03
CA TRP A 161 0.90 13.75 -13.13
C TRP A 161 0.37 15.17 -13.05
N GLY A 162 1.12 16.04 -12.39
CA GLY A 162 0.80 17.45 -12.21
C GLY A 162 0.94 18.23 -13.51
N TYR A 163 0.06 19.19 -13.73
CA TYR A 163 0.02 19.96 -14.96
C TYR A 163 -0.43 21.40 -14.77
N THR A 164 -0.07 22.25 -15.74
CA THR A 164 -0.67 23.57 -15.97
C THR A 164 -1.42 23.54 -17.29
N SER A 165 -2.53 24.27 -17.39
CA SER A 165 -3.30 24.41 -18.62
C SER A 165 -3.13 25.82 -19.17
N SER A 166 -2.61 25.94 -20.38
CA SER A 166 -2.56 27.20 -21.12
C SER A 166 -2.92 26.94 -22.57
N GLY A 167 -3.92 27.66 -23.09
CA GLY A 167 -4.39 27.50 -24.47
C GLY A 167 -4.98 26.12 -24.81
N GLY A 168 -5.50 25.38 -23.83
CA GLY A 168 -6.10 24.05 -24.04
C GLY A 168 -5.09 22.89 -24.09
N ALA A 169 -3.79 23.17 -23.94
CA ALA A 169 -2.75 22.14 -23.82
C ALA A 169 -2.32 21.97 -22.35
N TYR A 170 -2.10 20.71 -21.94
CA TYR A 170 -1.56 20.39 -20.62
C TYR A 170 -0.03 20.31 -20.67
N THR A 171 0.61 21.14 -19.86
CA THR A 171 2.07 21.16 -19.70
C THR A 171 2.44 20.58 -18.35
N TYR A 172 3.35 19.62 -18.33
CA TYR A 172 3.84 18.98 -17.10
C TYR A 172 4.34 20.00 -16.07
N SER A 173 3.97 19.80 -14.81
CA SER A 173 4.38 20.61 -13.66
C SER A 173 5.00 19.72 -12.59
N ALA A 174 6.33 19.80 -12.42
CA ALA A 174 7.04 18.99 -11.44
C ALA A 174 6.64 19.30 -9.99
N GLY A 175 6.36 20.57 -9.67
CA GLY A 175 6.03 20.99 -8.30
C GLY A 175 4.67 20.49 -7.77
N SER A 176 3.82 19.99 -8.66
CA SER A 176 2.51 19.43 -8.33
C SER A 176 2.39 17.97 -8.75
N SER A 177 3.53 17.28 -8.95
CA SER A 177 3.58 15.89 -9.37
C SER A 177 4.10 14.99 -8.26
N THR A 178 3.57 13.78 -8.22
CA THR A 178 4.02 12.70 -7.34
C THR A 178 4.26 11.48 -8.22
N ASP A 179 5.47 10.93 -8.18
CA ASP A 179 5.81 9.75 -8.97
C ASP A 179 5.10 8.51 -8.44
N PHE A 180 5.02 7.49 -9.29
CA PHE A 180 4.55 6.19 -8.86
C PHE A 180 5.57 5.54 -7.92
N GLU A 181 5.07 4.85 -6.90
CA GLU A 181 5.88 4.04 -6.00
C GLU A 181 5.71 2.56 -6.38
N LEU A 182 6.77 1.98 -6.95
CA LEU A 182 6.86 0.57 -7.34
C LEU A 182 8.31 0.19 -7.60
N HIS A 183 8.59 -1.10 -7.63
CA HIS A 183 9.89 -1.59 -8.09
C HIS A 183 10.09 -1.32 -9.61
N PRO A 184 11.28 -0.92 -10.06
CA PRO A 184 11.53 -0.58 -11.47
C PRO A 184 11.17 -1.67 -12.48
N SER A 185 11.26 -2.95 -12.08
CA SER A 185 10.88 -4.09 -12.95
C SER A 185 9.38 -4.12 -13.27
N GLU A 186 8.55 -3.35 -12.58
CA GLU A 186 7.10 -3.35 -12.75
C GLU A 186 6.58 -2.20 -13.63
N GLU A 187 7.45 -1.30 -14.10
CA GLU A 187 7.04 -0.15 -14.94
C GLU A 187 6.26 -0.60 -16.19
N THR A 188 6.71 -1.68 -16.84
CA THR A 188 6.03 -2.24 -18.02
C THR A 188 4.64 -2.79 -17.67
N LEU A 189 4.49 -3.44 -16.51
CA LEU A 189 3.21 -3.97 -16.05
C LEU A 189 2.26 -2.83 -15.68
N LEU A 190 2.77 -1.77 -15.05
CA LEU A 190 2.02 -0.57 -14.73
C LEU A 190 1.46 0.09 -16.00
N VAL A 191 2.31 0.34 -17.00
CA VAL A 191 1.89 0.92 -18.29
C VAL A 191 0.81 0.06 -18.93
N THR A 192 1.00 -1.27 -18.95
CA THR A 192 0.04 -2.21 -19.54
C THR A 192 -1.31 -2.17 -18.82
N LYS A 193 -1.32 -2.11 -17.48
CA LYS A 193 -2.56 -2.00 -16.69
C LYS A 193 -3.27 -0.67 -16.92
N ILE A 194 -2.54 0.45 -16.93
CA ILE A 194 -3.14 1.76 -17.22
C ILE A 194 -3.78 1.76 -18.61
N LEU A 195 -3.13 1.19 -19.62
CA LEU A 195 -3.67 1.05 -20.97
C LEU A 195 -4.91 0.15 -21.01
N ALA A 196 -4.93 -0.93 -20.23
CA ALA A 196 -6.10 -1.81 -20.13
C ALA A 196 -7.30 -1.06 -19.55
N TYR A 197 -7.11 -0.33 -18.44
CA TYR A 197 -8.18 0.48 -17.84
C TYR A 197 -8.61 1.62 -18.76
N ALA A 198 -7.68 2.33 -19.38
CA ALA A 198 -7.98 3.37 -20.36
C ALA A 198 -8.77 2.80 -21.54
N GLY A 199 -8.45 1.59 -22.00
CA GLY A 199 -9.17 0.89 -23.06
C GLY A 199 -10.62 0.57 -22.69
N VAL A 200 -10.91 0.23 -21.44
CA VAL A 200 -12.28 0.03 -20.95
C VAL A 200 -13.02 1.37 -20.90
N VAL A 201 -12.39 2.38 -20.29
CA VAL A 201 -12.91 3.75 -20.13
C VAL A 201 -13.28 4.39 -21.47
N LEU A 202 -12.41 4.27 -22.48
CA LEU A 202 -12.60 4.89 -23.78
C LEU A 202 -13.60 4.13 -24.67
N LYS A 203 -13.82 2.84 -24.42
CA LYS A 203 -14.81 2.03 -25.15
C LYS A 203 -16.23 2.19 -24.61
N ASP A 204 -16.39 2.47 -23.31
CA ASP A 204 -17.69 2.68 -22.69
C ASP A 204 -17.74 3.96 -21.86
N PRO A 205 -17.94 5.12 -22.50
CA PRO A 205 -17.99 6.41 -21.81
C PRO A 205 -19.20 6.56 -20.87
N THR A 206 -20.22 5.70 -20.97
CA THR A 206 -21.44 5.80 -20.15
C THR A 206 -21.23 5.36 -18.70
N VAL A 207 -20.34 4.39 -18.46
CA VAL A 207 -19.99 3.91 -17.11
C VAL A 207 -19.35 5.02 -16.27
N ILE A 208 -18.57 5.91 -16.89
CA ILE A 208 -17.97 7.06 -16.19
C ILE A 208 -19.02 8.09 -15.83
N GLN A 209 -19.98 8.37 -16.70
CA GLN A 209 -21.05 9.33 -16.38
C GLN A 209 -21.86 8.85 -15.17
N VAL A 210 -22.10 7.54 -15.08
CA VAL A 210 -22.79 6.93 -13.92
C VAL A 210 -21.91 6.96 -12.67
N ALA A 211 -20.64 6.54 -12.74
CA ALA A 211 -19.74 6.54 -11.60
C ALA A 211 -19.42 7.95 -11.07
N ALA A 212 -19.22 8.93 -11.96
CA ALA A 212 -19.00 10.34 -11.59
C ALA A 212 -20.26 10.96 -10.96
N GLN A 213 -21.46 10.59 -11.44
CA GLN A 213 -22.71 11.00 -10.81
C GLN A 213 -22.86 10.38 -9.41
N GLU A 214 -22.48 9.12 -9.22
CA GLU A 214 -22.51 8.46 -7.90
C GLU A 214 -21.48 9.04 -6.92
N GLU A 215 -20.27 9.36 -7.38
CA GLU A 215 -19.20 9.99 -6.59
C GLU A 215 -19.62 11.41 -6.14
N ALA A 216 -20.20 12.21 -7.03
CA ALA A 216 -20.77 13.52 -6.70
C ALA A 216 -21.92 13.40 -5.69
N ASN A 217 -22.79 12.40 -5.84
CA ASN A 217 -23.89 12.15 -4.92
C ASN A 217 -23.41 11.74 -3.52
N LYS A 218 -22.30 10.98 -3.40
CA LYS A 218 -21.69 10.64 -2.11
C LYS A 218 -21.10 11.87 -1.42
N PHE A 219 -20.35 12.69 -2.15
CA PHE A 219 -19.78 13.94 -1.61
C PHE A 219 -20.86 14.93 -1.12
N THR A 220 -22.00 14.97 -1.81
CA THR A 220 -23.13 15.82 -1.40
C THR A 220 -23.78 15.31 -0.12
N LYS A 221 -23.93 13.99 0.03
CA LYS A 221 -24.51 13.34 1.23
C LYS A 221 -23.60 13.40 2.46
N GLU A 222 -22.29 13.40 2.29
CA GLU A 222 -21.32 13.51 3.39
C GLU A 222 -21.21 14.95 3.93
N ASN A 223 -21.66 15.95 3.15
CA ASN A 223 -21.69 17.37 3.54
C ASN A 223 -23.12 17.91 3.79
N SER A 224 -24.11 17.02 3.95
CA SER A 224 -25.50 17.34 4.33
C SER A 224 -25.79 16.83 5.74
#